data_AF-A0A6N3BJ12-F1
#
_entry.id   AF-A0A6N3BJ12-F1
#
_cell.length_a   1.000
_cell.length_b   1.000
_cell.length_c   1.000
_cell.angle_alpha   90.00
_cell.angle_beta   90.00
_cell.angle_gamma   90.00
#
_symmetry.space_group_name_H-M   'P 1'
#
loop_
_entity.id
_entity.type
_entity.pdbx_description
1 polymer ?
#
loop_
_entity_poly.entity_id
_entity_poly.type
_entity_poly.pdbx_seq_one_letter_code
_entity_poly.pdbx_strand_id
1 'polypeptide(L)' 'MVNMVDQKKIDRINELARKNKDEGLTPEEIKERDALRKEYLANFRKNFRARLENIEVVSPEEYERRMKGKKNN' A
#
# COMPACT_ATOMS: atom_id res chain seq x y z
N MET A 1 -5.61 0.34 -12.89
CA MET A 1 -4.63 -0.74 -12.67
C MET A 1 -3.75 -0.34 -11.50
N VAL A 2 -3.88 -1.02 -10.35
CA VAL A 2 -2.95 -0.82 -9.22
C VAL A 2 -1.90 -1.92 -9.32
N ASN A 3 -0.62 -1.55 -9.29
CA ASN A 3 0.52 -2.48 -9.26
C ASN A 3 0.48 -3.27 -7.95
N MET A 4 -0.30 -4.34 -7.93
CA MET A 4 -0.45 -5.21 -6.78
C MET A 4 0.71 -6.19 -6.74
N VAL A 5 1.41 -6.17 -5.62
CA VAL A 5 2.01 -7.36 -5.04
C VAL A 5 0.98 -8.49 -5.20
N ASP A 6 1.39 -9.62 -5.79
CA ASP A 6 0.51 -10.75 -6.13
C ASP A 6 -0.56 -10.96 -5.04
N GLN A 7 -1.84 -10.89 -5.42
CA GLN A 7 -2.97 -10.99 -4.48
C GLN A 7 -2.82 -12.24 -3.59
N LYS A 8 -2.28 -13.32 -4.13
CA LYS A 8 -1.99 -14.56 -3.40
C LYS A 8 -1.03 -14.35 -2.23
N LYS A 9 -0.02 -13.49 -2.39
CA LYS A 9 0.95 -13.16 -1.32
C LYS A 9 0.29 -12.34 -0.22
N ILE A 10 -0.61 -11.43 -0.56
CA ILE A 10 -1.36 -10.64 0.43
C ILE A 10 -2.31 -11.56 1.22
N ASP A 11 -3.02 -12.44 0.52
CA ASP A 11 -3.91 -13.41 1.15
C ASP A 11 -3.14 -14.32 2.10
N ARG A 12 -1.95 -14.80 1.68
CA ARG A 12 -1.05 -15.59 2.51
C ARG A 12 -0.55 -14.84 3.75
N ILE A 13 -0.20 -13.56 3.63
CA ILE A 13 0.16 -12.72 4.79
C ILE A 13 -1.01 -12.64 5.78
N ASN A 14 -2.25 -12.51 5.29
CA ASN A 14 -3.45 -12.43 6.14
C ASN A 14 -3.77 -13.75 6.82
N GLU A 15 -3.58 -14.89 6.14
CA GLU A 15 -3.68 -16.23 6.74
C GLU A 15 -2.68 -16.39 7.88
N LEU A 16 -1.40 -16.09 7.65
CA LEU A 16 -0.35 -16.15 8.67
C LEU A 16 -0.63 -15.17 9.82
N ALA A 17 -1.21 -14.01 9.55
CA ALA A 17 -1.60 -13.05 10.59
C ALA A 17 -2.74 -13.58 11.47
N ARG A 18 -3.74 -14.23 10.88
CA ARG A 18 -4.83 -14.88 11.62
C ARG A 18 -4.30 -16.04 12.47
N LYS A 19 -3.51 -16.92 11.86
CA LYS A 19 -2.87 -18.05 12.55
C LYS A 19 -2.01 -17.60 13.74
N ASN A 20 -1.21 -16.55 13.56
CA ASN A 20 -0.39 -15.98 14.64
C ASN A 20 -1.22 -15.46 15.83
N LYS A 21 -2.46 -15.02 15.59
CA LYS A 21 -3.33 -14.48 16.63
C LYS A 21 -3.98 -15.59 17.45
N ASP A 22 -4.36 -16.69 16.81
CA ASP A 22 -5.12 -17.76 17.44
C ASP A 22 -4.21 -18.80 18.12
N GLU A 23 -3.18 -19.28 17.40
CA GLU A 23 -2.35 -20.42 17.81
C GLU A 23 -0.84 -20.13 17.80
N GLY A 24 -0.44 -19.00 17.22
CA GLY A 24 0.98 -18.64 17.03
C GLY A 24 1.55 -19.19 15.73
N LEU A 25 2.77 -18.79 15.38
CA LEU A 25 3.45 -19.23 14.16
C LEU A 25 4.65 -20.10 14.47
N THR A 26 4.89 -21.10 13.62
CA THR A 26 6.14 -21.85 13.67
C THR A 26 7.32 -20.99 13.20
N PRO A 27 8.57 -21.37 13.53
CA PRO A 27 9.75 -20.65 13.06
C PRO A 27 9.83 -20.52 11.53
N GLU A 28 9.35 -21.51 10.80
CA GLU A 28 9.29 -21.52 9.32
C GLU A 28 8.26 -20.50 8.82
N GLU A 29 7.08 -20.46 9.44
CA GLU A 29 6.01 -19.53 9.08
C GLU A 29 6.36 -18.08 9.41
N ILE A 30 7.13 -17.84 10.48
CA ILE A 30 7.69 -16.52 10.79
C ILE A 30 8.62 -16.05 9.66
N LYS A 31 9.53 -16.92 9.21
CA LYS A 31 10.44 -16.62 8.09
C LYS A 31 9.67 -16.36 6.79
N GLU A 32 8.64 -17.16 6.51
CA GLU A 32 7.76 -16.98 5.34
C GLU A 32 7.05 -15.63 5.40
N ARG A 33 6.41 -15.31 6.54
CA ARG A 33 5.71 -14.04 6.77
C ARG A 33 6.65 -12.86 6.58
N ASP A 34 7.85 -12.92 7.13
CA ASP A 34 8.80 -11.81 7.09
C ASP A 34 9.34 -11.59 5.67
N ALA A 35 9.58 -12.66 4.91
CA ALA A 35 9.95 -12.56 3.50
C ALA A 35 8.83 -11.92 2.66
N LEU A 36 7.58 -12.37 2.85
CA LEU A 36 6.41 -11.83 2.16
C LEU A 36 6.18 -10.35 2.50
N ARG A 37 6.29 -9.98 3.78
CA ARG A 37 6.14 -8.59 4.24
C ARG A 37 7.24 -7.69 3.70
N LYS A 38 8.47 -8.16 3.61
CA LYS A 38 9.60 -7.40 3.05
C LYS A 38 9.36 -7.05 1.59
N GLU A 39 8.91 -8.02 0.79
CA GLU A 39 8.57 -7.80 -0.61
C GLU A 39 7.39 -6.83 -0.76
N TYR A 40 6.33 -7.01 0.04
CA TYR A 40 5.18 -6.12 0.05
C TYR A 40 5.58 -4.67 0.38
N LEU A 41 6.38 -4.47 1.43
CA LEU A 41 6.83 -3.15 1.85
C LEU A 41 7.73 -2.47 0.82
N ALA A 42 8.59 -3.22 0.12
CA ALA A 42 9.43 -2.66 -0.93
C ALA A 42 8.58 -2.08 -2.08
N ASN A 43 7.59 -2.85 -2.54
CA ASN A 43 6.66 -2.42 -3.58
C ASN A 43 5.75 -1.28 -3.11
N PHE A 44 5.26 -1.35 -1.87
CA PHE A 44 4.47 -0.28 -1.27
C PHE A 44 5.27 1.03 -1.19
N ARG A 45 6.51 0.99 -0.69
CA ARG A 45 7.39 2.17 -0.59
C ARG A 45 7.69 2.79 -1.96
N LYS A 46 7.91 1.97 -2.99
CA LYS A 46 8.12 2.45 -4.36
C LYS A 46 6.90 3.21 -4.87
N ASN A 47 5.71 2.62 -4.77
CA ASN A 47 4.48 3.27 -5.19
C ASN A 47 4.16 4.51 -4.35
N PHE A 48 4.42 4.45 -3.04
CA PHE A 48 4.18 5.57 -2.13
C PHE A 48 5.08 6.77 -2.44
N ARG A 49 6.38 6.56 -2.72
CA ARG A 49 7.29 7.61 -3.17
C ARG A 49 6.81 8.28 -4.46
N ALA A 50 6.45 7.48 -5.46
CA ALA A 50 5.89 8.02 -6.70
C ALA A 50 4.63 8.86 -6.46
N ARG A 51 3.77 8.47 -5.50
CA ARG A 51 2.63 9.31 -5.11
C ARG A 51 3.04 10.61 -4.43
N LEU A 52 4.02 10.58 -3.53
CA LEU A 52 4.53 11.77 -2.84
C LEU A 52 5.15 12.78 -3.83
N GLU A 53 5.88 12.29 -4.85
CA GLU A 53 6.45 13.14 -5.90
C GLU A 53 5.39 13.89 -6.71
N ASN A 54 4.16 13.37 -6.75
CA ASN A 54 3.02 13.99 -7.43
C ASN A 54 2.12 14.80 -6.46
N ILE A 55 2.51 14.98 -5.19
CA ILE A 55 1.79 15.86 -4.28
C ILE A 55 2.28 17.29 -4.50
N GLU A 56 1.34 18.17 -4.83
CA GLU A 56 1.58 19.61 -4.97
C GLU A 56 0.87 20.34 -3.82
N VAL A 57 1.59 21.22 -3.13
CA VAL A 57 1.01 22.10 -2.11
C VAL A 57 0.52 23.36 -2.82
N VAL A 58 -0.81 23.56 -2.82
CA VAL A 58 -1.45 24.70 -3.46
C VAL A 58 -2.07 25.62 -2.42
N SER A 59 -2.18 26.92 -2.73
CA SER A 59 -2.92 27.86 -1.88
C SER A 59 -4.43 27.59 -1.96
N PRO A 60 -5.23 28.02 -0.95
CA PRO A 60 -6.68 27.86 -1.00
C PRO A 60 -7.34 28.51 -2.23
N GLU A 61 -6.85 29.67 -2.66
CA GLU A 61 -7.35 30.36 -3.87
C GLU A 61 -7.07 29.57 -5.14
N GLU A 62 -5.87 28.99 -5.24
CA GLU A 62 -5.47 28.16 -6.37
C GLU A 62 -6.27 26.85 -6.42
N TYR A 63 -6.54 26.24 -5.26
CA TYR A 63 -7.43 25.10 -5.14
C TYR A 63 -8.83 25.41 -5.66
N GLU A 64 -9.45 26.51 -5.22
CA GLU A 64 -10.78 26.94 -5.66
C GLU A 64 -10.83 27.19 -7.17
N ARG A 65 -9.79 27.80 -7.74
CA ARG A 65 -9.68 28.01 -9.19
C ARG A 65 -9.61 26.69 -9.96
N ARG A 66 -8.79 25.73 -9.51
CA ARG A 66 -8.66 24.40 -10.13
C ARG A 66 -9.96 23.59 -10.04
N MET A 67 -10.71 23.72 -8.95
CA MET A 67 -11.99 23.02 -8.74
C MET A 67 -13.15 23.62 -9.54
N LYS A 68 -13.18 24.95 -9.73
CA LYS A 68 -14.19 25.62 -10.58
C LYS A 68 -14.05 25.27 -12.06
N GLY A 69 -12.83 25.12 -12.57
CA GLY A 69 -12.58 24.72 -13.96
C GLY A 69 -13.06 23.30 -14.30
N LYS A 70 -13.12 22.38 -13.31
CA LYS A 70 -13.58 20.99 -13.51
C LYS A 70 -15.09 20.81 -13.49
N LYS A 71 -15.86 21.79 -12.99
CA LYS A 71 -17.34 21.71 -12.98
C LYS A 71 -17.98 22.14 -14.30
N ASN A 72 -17.21 22.79 -15.18
CA ASN A 72 -17.71 23.37 -16.42
C ASN A 72 -17.37 22.53 -17.67
N ASN A 73 -16.96 21.27 -17.50
CA ASN A 73 -16.65 20.34 -18.58
C ASN A 73 -17.16 18.93 -18.30
#